data_AF-A0A358EM03-F1
#
_entry.id   AF-A0A358EM03-F1
#
_cell.length_a   1.000
_cell.length_b   1.000
_cell.length_c   1.000
_cell.angle_alpha   90.00
_cell.angle_beta   90.00
_cell.angle_gamma   90.00
#
_symmetry.space_group_name_H-M   'P 1'
#
loop_
_entity.id
_entity.type
_entity.pdbx_description
1 polymer ?
#
loop_
_entity_poly.entity_id
_entity_poly.type
_entity_poly.pdbx_seq_one_letter_code
_entity_poly.pdbx_strand_id
1 'polypeptide(L)'
;MKKHTGVFIVLLIAGLDVAAAEKPRKIDFVKEIQPIFEYNCVGCHREGFANESGGGYQMDIKELAFKGRREGTAIEPGDHEGSTVWEFMTLPEDDELVMPPKTKSQKVTKEEIELVALWIDQGATWPEGLQLKPKKRIVKGADEDRIVEAVHAKIMATHKQITEAGMKPYKKRIVDTLVDYEMVPIKGGTFVMGSPANEAGRSDDEGPQRKVKVSPFWMGKYELTWNEYHKFMYYQKKKAEEDSDGWWLEEVATPTKPYVNMDFGMGTGTHPAICMTHHAANKYCQWLSAKTGHFYRLPTEAEWEYA
;
A
#
# COMPACT_ATOMS: atom_id res chain seq x y z
N MET A 1 70.68 27.76 -38.38
CA MET A 1 70.09 28.07 -37.05
C MET A 1 69.22 29.32 -37.17
N LYS A 2 67.90 29.16 -37.29
CA LYS A 2 66.87 30.16 -36.97
C LYS A 2 65.53 29.43 -36.93
N LYS A 3 64.78 29.70 -35.87
CA LYS A 3 63.64 28.96 -35.33
C LYS A 3 62.35 29.38 -36.05
N HIS A 4 61.48 28.45 -36.41
CA HIS A 4 60.05 28.71 -36.53
C HIS A 4 59.27 27.50 -35.99
N THR A 5 58.87 27.61 -34.73
CA THR A 5 57.93 26.72 -34.05
C THR A 5 56.53 27.16 -34.46
N GLY A 6 55.87 26.39 -35.33
CA GLY A 6 54.46 26.59 -35.67
C GLY A 6 53.56 25.88 -34.64
N VAL A 7 52.87 26.65 -33.82
CA VAL A 7 51.83 26.15 -32.90
C VAL A 7 50.54 26.00 -33.71
N PHE A 8 50.11 24.76 -33.95
CA PHE A 8 48.78 24.46 -34.48
C PHE A 8 47.78 24.46 -33.31
N ILE A 9 46.95 25.50 -33.22
CA ILE A 9 45.78 25.54 -32.35
C ILE A 9 44.67 24.73 -33.05
N VAL A 10 44.38 23.54 -32.53
CA VAL A 10 43.18 22.78 -32.90
C VAL A 10 42.00 23.38 -32.14
N LEU A 11 41.15 24.12 -32.86
CA LEU A 11 39.89 24.64 -32.33
C LEU A 11 38.89 23.47 -32.23
N LEU A 12 38.66 22.99 -31.01
CA LEU A 12 37.73 21.92 -30.70
C LEU A 12 36.32 22.54 -30.63
N ILE A 13 35.57 22.43 -31.73
CA ILE A 13 34.15 22.81 -31.75
C ILE A 13 33.39 21.67 -31.08
N ALA A 14 33.09 21.82 -29.80
CA ALA A 14 32.15 20.96 -29.09
C ALA A 14 30.75 21.17 -29.69
N GLY A 15 30.25 20.17 -30.41
CA GLY A 15 28.85 20.10 -30.79
C GLY A 15 28.01 19.98 -29.51
N LEU A 16 27.17 20.98 -29.25
CA LEU A 16 26.05 20.82 -28.33
C LEU A 16 25.07 19.85 -28.99
N ASP A 17 25.05 18.61 -28.52
CA ASP A 17 23.89 17.74 -28.70
C ASP A 17 22.73 18.37 -27.90
N VAL A 18 21.87 19.09 -28.63
CA VAL A 18 20.55 19.49 -28.14
C VAL A 18 19.76 18.20 -27.99
N ALA A 19 19.70 17.68 -26.76
CA ALA A 19 18.76 16.64 -26.39
C ALA A 19 17.37 17.08 -26.84
N ALA A 20 16.79 16.33 -27.78
CA ALA A 20 15.44 16.52 -28.24
C ALA A 20 14.51 16.49 -27.02
N ALA A 21 13.89 17.62 -26.70
CA ALA A 21 12.88 17.69 -25.65
C ALA A 21 11.75 16.72 -26.01
N GLU A 22 11.68 15.59 -25.30
CA GLU A 22 10.50 14.73 -25.31
C GLU A 22 9.29 15.60 -24.95
N LYS A 23 8.23 15.52 -25.76
CA LYS A 23 7.00 16.27 -25.48
C LYS A 23 6.52 15.87 -24.07
N PRO A 24 6.27 16.83 -23.17
CA PRO A 24 5.91 16.51 -21.80
C PRO A 24 4.65 15.63 -21.78
N ARG A 25 4.67 14.59 -20.95
CA ARG A 25 3.56 13.65 -20.79
C ARG A 25 2.27 14.39 -20.46
N LYS A 26 1.21 14.18 -21.23
CA LYS A 26 -0.10 14.79 -20.98
C LYS A 26 -0.72 14.20 -19.71
N ILE A 27 -1.09 15.06 -18.76
CA ILE A 27 -1.69 14.65 -17.48
C ILE A 27 -3.20 14.43 -17.62
N ASP A 28 -3.71 13.33 -17.08
CA ASP A 28 -5.15 13.03 -16.99
C ASP A 28 -5.70 13.50 -15.63
N PHE A 29 -6.58 14.49 -15.63
CA PHE A 29 -7.13 15.05 -14.39
C PHE A 29 -7.81 13.98 -13.53
N VAL A 30 -8.69 13.15 -14.10
CA VAL A 30 -9.52 12.20 -13.33
C VAL A 30 -8.66 11.11 -12.70
N LYS A 31 -7.63 10.67 -13.42
CA LYS A 31 -6.75 9.58 -12.95
C LYS A 31 -5.66 10.05 -12.02
N GLU A 32 -5.14 11.27 -12.22
CA GLU A 32 -3.86 11.68 -11.63
C GLU A 32 -3.99 12.87 -10.69
N ILE A 33 -4.89 13.84 -10.97
CA ILE A 33 -5.02 15.08 -10.18
C ILE A 33 -6.19 15.02 -9.20
N GLN A 34 -7.34 14.53 -9.66
CA GLN A 34 -8.54 14.36 -8.84
C GLN A 34 -8.23 13.60 -7.54
N PRO A 35 -7.51 12.46 -7.53
CA PRO A 35 -7.18 11.78 -6.29
C PRO A 35 -6.36 12.67 -5.34
N ILE A 36 -5.39 13.43 -5.85
CA ILE A 36 -4.52 14.32 -5.04
C ILE A 36 -5.39 15.35 -4.30
N PHE A 37 -6.30 16.03 -5.01
CA PHE A 37 -7.17 17.05 -4.41
C PHE A 37 -8.22 16.43 -3.47
N GLU A 38 -8.83 15.30 -3.84
CA GLU A 38 -9.81 14.60 -3.00
C GLU A 38 -9.20 14.11 -1.69
N TYR A 39 -7.94 13.65 -1.73
CA TYR A 39 -7.22 13.18 -0.57
C TYR A 39 -6.73 14.34 0.30
N ASN A 40 -6.10 15.37 -0.28
CA ASN A 40 -5.31 16.34 0.48
C ASN A 40 -6.02 17.67 0.73
N CYS A 41 -6.93 18.10 -0.15
CA CYS A 41 -7.43 19.48 -0.18
C CYS A 41 -8.92 19.57 0.19
N VAL A 42 -9.76 18.72 -0.44
CA VAL A 42 -11.23 18.76 -0.32
C VAL A 42 -11.71 18.37 1.09
N GLY A 43 -10.82 17.76 1.89
CA GLY A 43 -11.02 17.53 3.33
C GLY A 43 -11.33 18.81 4.13
N CYS A 44 -10.83 19.97 3.68
CA CYS A 44 -11.07 21.28 4.31
C CYS A 44 -11.62 22.32 3.32
N HIS A 45 -11.25 22.25 2.03
CA HIS A 45 -11.66 23.21 0.99
C HIS A 45 -12.90 22.73 0.21
N ARG A 46 -14.04 22.62 0.89
CA ARG A 46 -15.33 22.24 0.28
C ARG A 46 -16.50 23.03 0.87
N GLU A 47 -17.67 22.93 0.24
CA GLU A 47 -18.89 23.54 0.75
C GLU A 47 -19.16 23.18 2.21
N GLY A 48 -19.49 24.17 3.05
CA GLY A 48 -19.74 24.00 4.48
C GLY A 48 -18.49 23.80 5.36
N PHE A 49 -17.30 23.65 4.76
CA PHE A 49 -16.02 23.50 5.47
C PHE A 49 -15.02 24.62 5.16
N ALA A 50 -15.33 25.47 4.17
CA ALA A 50 -14.64 26.74 3.89
C ALA A 50 -14.93 27.84 4.94
N ASN A 51 -14.89 27.51 6.24
CA ASN A 51 -15.00 28.45 7.36
C ASN A 51 -13.60 28.86 7.87
N GLU A 52 -13.49 29.36 9.11
CA GLU A 52 -12.23 29.77 9.76
C GLU A 52 -11.11 28.71 9.65
N SER A 53 -11.44 27.42 9.56
CA SER A 53 -10.47 26.32 9.43
C SER A 53 -10.02 26.02 7.99
N GLY A 54 -10.81 26.39 6.98
CA GLY A 54 -10.52 26.18 5.55
C GLY A 54 -10.06 27.46 4.83
N GLY A 55 -9.81 28.52 5.59
CA GLY A 55 -9.34 29.80 5.07
C GLY A 55 -10.30 30.50 4.10
N GLY A 56 -11.55 30.02 3.97
CA GLY A 56 -12.59 30.48 3.03
C GLY A 56 -12.38 30.11 1.56
N TYR A 57 -11.43 29.21 1.26
CA TYR A 57 -11.19 28.71 -0.10
C TYR A 57 -11.94 27.41 -0.35
N GLN A 58 -12.54 27.27 -1.54
CA GLN A 58 -13.37 26.13 -1.93
C GLN A 58 -12.84 25.52 -3.23
N MET A 59 -12.56 24.21 -3.20
CA MET A 59 -11.86 23.48 -4.27
C MET A 59 -12.65 22.26 -4.76
N ASP A 60 -13.83 21.99 -4.20
CA ASP A 60 -14.69 20.88 -4.61
C ASP A 60 -15.39 21.10 -5.96
N ILE A 61 -15.46 22.35 -6.43
CA ILE A 61 -15.96 22.71 -7.77
C ILE A 61 -14.97 23.59 -8.53
N LYS A 62 -14.89 23.39 -9.85
CA LYS A 62 -13.92 24.01 -10.75
C LYS A 62 -13.92 25.55 -10.65
N GLU A 63 -15.09 26.16 -10.71
CA GLU A 63 -15.23 27.62 -10.79
C GLU A 63 -14.64 28.30 -9.55
N LEU A 64 -14.84 27.70 -8.37
CA LEU A 64 -14.32 28.23 -7.11
C LEU A 64 -12.84 27.86 -6.89
N ALA A 65 -12.43 26.67 -7.33
CA ALA A 65 -11.05 26.23 -7.28
C ALA A 65 -10.12 27.16 -8.07
N PHE A 66 -10.57 27.66 -9.23
CA PHE A 66 -9.74 28.54 -10.06
C PHE A 66 -9.77 29.98 -9.54
N LYS A 67 -10.94 30.47 -9.10
CA LYS A 67 -11.11 31.83 -8.62
C LYS A 67 -10.28 32.15 -7.39
N GLY A 68 -10.11 31.19 -6.47
CA GLY A 68 -9.40 31.44 -5.22
C GLY A 68 -10.17 32.33 -4.24
N ARG A 69 -9.47 32.79 -3.20
CA ARG A 69 -10.07 33.63 -2.14
C ARG A 69 -9.17 34.77 -1.62
N ARG A 70 -7.85 34.62 -1.68
CA ARG A 70 -6.89 35.72 -1.41
C ARG A 70 -6.62 36.48 -2.70
N GLU A 71 -5.91 37.62 -2.63
CA GLU A 71 -5.45 38.32 -3.83
C GLU A 71 -4.66 37.35 -4.73
N GLY A 72 -4.94 37.33 -6.03
CA GLY A 72 -4.38 36.39 -7.00
C GLY A 72 -5.32 35.24 -7.40
N THR A 73 -4.95 34.53 -8.46
CA THR A 73 -5.68 33.36 -8.96
C THR A 73 -5.25 32.12 -8.18
N ALA A 74 -6.17 31.24 -7.79
CA ALA A 74 -5.80 30.02 -7.08
C ALA A 74 -5.13 28.99 -8.00
N ILE A 75 -5.68 28.85 -9.20
CA ILE A 75 -5.15 28.00 -10.26
C ILE A 75 -5.12 28.84 -11.52
N GLU A 76 -3.93 29.27 -11.93
CA GLU A 76 -3.68 30.05 -13.14
C GLU A 76 -3.27 29.12 -14.29
N PRO A 77 -4.15 28.86 -15.28
CA PRO A 77 -3.85 27.91 -16.34
C PRO A 77 -2.63 28.33 -17.15
N GLY A 78 -1.62 27.46 -17.21
CA GLY A 78 -0.36 27.72 -17.91
C GLY A 78 0.74 28.34 -17.03
N ASP A 79 0.46 28.62 -15.76
CA ASP A 79 1.44 29.20 -14.82
C ASP A 79 1.27 28.63 -13.41
N HIS A 80 2.00 27.55 -13.11
CA HIS A 80 2.00 27.00 -11.75
C HIS A 80 2.69 27.90 -10.72
N GLU A 81 3.69 28.69 -11.09
CA GLU A 81 4.39 29.60 -10.17
C GLU A 81 3.49 30.78 -9.77
N GLY A 82 2.62 31.24 -10.67
CA GLY A 82 1.55 32.21 -10.40
C GLY A 82 0.36 31.64 -9.64
N SER A 83 0.27 30.31 -9.50
CA SER A 83 -0.86 29.64 -8.83
C SER A 83 -0.65 29.50 -7.33
N THR A 84 -1.43 30.22 -6.52
CA THR A 84 -1.31 30.18 -5.05
C THR A 84 -1.55 28.78 -4.45
N VAL A 85 -2.30 27.90 -5.13
CA VAL A 85 -2.45 26.49 -4.72
C VAL A 85 -1.11 25.77 -4.72
N TRP A 86 -0.30 25.96 -5.77
CA TRP A 86 1.01 25.32 -5.87
C TRP A 86 2.01 25.94 -4.90
N GLU A 87 2.01 27.28 -4.77
CA GLU A 87 2.82 28.00 -3.80
C GLU A 87 2.63 27.41 -2.39
N PHE A 88 1.39 27.32 -1.89
CA PHE A 88 1.13 26.80 -0.55
C PHE A 88 1.47 25.32 -0.36
N MET A 89 1.55 24.54 -1.44
CA MET A 89 2.00 23.15 -1.39
C MET A 89 3.53 23.01 -1.27
N THR A 90 4.28 24.04 -1.65
CA THR A 90 5.76 24.02 -1.68
C THR A 90 6.43 24.75 -0.51
N LEU A 91 5.65 25.48 0.30
CA LEU A 91 6.15 26.17 1.48
C LEU A 91 6.78 25.20 2.50
N PRO A 92 7.75 25.66 3.32
CA PRO A 92 8.28 24.90 4.44
C PRO A 92 7.19 24.41 5.41
N GLU A 93 7.37 23.25 6.03
CA GLU A 93 6.35 22.64 6.91
C GLU A 93 6.03 23.46 8.17
N ASP A 94 6.96 24.31 8.60
CA ASP A 94 6.81 25.21 9.74
C ASP A 94 6.13 26.54 9.38
N ASP A 95 5.92 26.82 8.09
CA ASP A 95 5.18 27.99 7.62
C ASP A 95 3.69 27.90 8.00
N GLU A 96 3.08 29.03 8.35
CA GLU A 96 1.67 29.08 8.74
C GLU A 96 0.70 28.92 7.55
N LEU A 97 1.18 29.18 6.33
CA LEU A 97 0.40 29.10 5.09
C LEU A 97 0.61 27.79 4.35
N VAL A 98 1.49 26.90 4.83
CA VAL A 98 1.69 25.59 4.20
C VAL A 98 0.41 24.76 4.21
N MET A 99 0.07 24.18 3.06
CA MET A 99 -1.10 23.35 2.87
C MET A 99 -0.69 21.98 2.34
N PRO A 100 -1.10 20.86 2.98
CA PRO A 100 -1.92 20.79 4.19
C PRO A 100 -1.21 21.25 5.48
N PRO A 101 -1.92 21.84 6.46
CA PRO A 101 -1.33 22.37 7.70
C PRO A 101 -0.58 21.30 8.50
N LYS A 102 0.42 21.70 9.31
CA LYS A 102 1.22 20.80 10.17
C LYS A 102 0.41 19.85 11.06
N THR A 103 -0.81 20.21 11.45
CA THR A 103 -1.70 19.39 12.27
C THR A 103 -2.34 18.21 11.51
N LYS A 104 -2.21 18.17 10.18
CA LYS A 104 -2.71 17.07 9.34
C LYS A 104 -1.60 16.05 9.12
N SER A 105 -1.92 14.79 9.44
CA SER A 105 -1.03 13.65 9.21
C SER A 105 -0.86 13.30 7.74
N GLN A 106 -1.80 13.71 6.88
CA GLN A 106 -1.75 13.44 5.45
C GLN A 106 -1.20 14.65 4.70
N LYS A 107 -0.20 14.42 3.85
CA LYS A 107 0.54 15.42 3.08
C LYS A 107 0.59 15.07 1.61
N VAL A 108 0.81 16.09 0.78
CA VAL A 108 1.11 15.92 -0.64
C VAL A 108 2.58 15.51 -0.77
N THR A 109 2.89 14.51 -1.59
CA THR A 109 4.29 14.12 -1.85
C THR A 109 4.93 15.05 -2.88
N LYS A 110 6.26 15.04 -3.00
CA LYS A 110 6.97 15.86 -4.01
C LYS A 110 6.52 15.53 -5.43
N GLU A 111 6.33 14.25 -5.72
CA GLU A 111 5.86 13.76 -7.02
C GLU A 111 4.43 14.24 -7.30
N GLU A 112 3.57 14.27 -6.29
CA GLU A 112 2.20 14.78 -6.40
C GLU A 112 2.19 16.30 -6.63
N ILE A 113 3.10 17.05 -6.00
CA ILE A 113 3.28 18.49 -6.23
C ILE A 113 3.73 18.75 -7.68
N GLU A 114 4.68 17.97 -8.18
CA GLU A 114 5.16 18.04 -9.57
C GLU A 114 4.05 17.69 -10.58
N LEU A 115 3.21 16.69 -10.29
CA LEU A 115 2.07 16.35 -11.13
C LEU A 115 1.05 17.50 -11.21
N VAL A 116 0.78 18.17 -10.08
CA VAL A 116 -0.09 19.34 -10.04
C VAL A 116 0.53 20.49 -10.84
N ALA A 117 1.83 20.76 -10.70
CA ALA A 117 2.54 21.78 -11.49
C ALA A 117 2.40 21.53 -13.00
N LEU A 118 2.73 20.30 -13.44
CA LEU A 118 2.63 19.89 -14.85
C LEU A 118 1.20 19.99 -15.38
N TRP A 119 0.20 19.66 -14.57
CA TRP A 119 -1.19 19.81 -14.97
C TRP A 119 -1.60 21.29 -15.13
N ILE A 120 -1.16 22.16 -14.23
CA ILE A 120 -1.42 23.61 -14.32
C ILE A 120 -0.77 24.17 -15.57
N ASP A 121 0.51 23.86 -15.82
CA ASP A 121 1.26 24.31 -17.00
C ASP A 121 0.65 23.81 -18.32
N GLN A 122 -0.03 22.66 -18.30
CA GLN A 122 -0.77 22.11 -19.44
C GLN A 122 -2.16 22.76 -19.64
N GLY A 123 -2.46 23.83 -18.91
CA GLY A 123 -3.71 24.57 -19.01
C GLY A 123 -4.80 24.10 -18.05
N ALA A 124 -4.44 23.37 -16.98
CA ALA A 124 -5.31 22.98 -15.89
C ALA A 124 -6.66 22.37 -16.35
N THR A 125 -6.62 21.43 -17.29
CA THR A 125 -7.87 20.87 -17.85
C THR A 125 -8.67 20.14 -16.77
N TRP A 126 -9.93 20.56 -16.57
CA TRP A 126 -10.85 19.99 -15.58
C TRP A 126 -12.22 19.68 -16.23
N PRO A 127 -12.74 18.44 -16.12
CA PRO A 127 -14.02 18.02 -16.72
C PRO A 127 -15.24 18.82 -16.22
N GLU A 128 -16.10 19.28 -17.14
CA GLU A 128 -17.30 20.03 -16.76
C GLU A 128 -18.25 19.20 -15.88
N GLY A 129 -18.82 19.85 -14.85
CA GLY A 129 -19.78 19.22 -13.93
C GLY A 129 -19.17 18.25 -12.91
N LEU A 130 -17.85 18.04 -12.91
CA LEU A 130 -17.18 17.18 -11.93
C LEU A 130 -17.02 17.91 -10.59
N GLN A 131 -17.70 17.40 -9.57
CA GLN A 131 -17.54 17.82 -8.17
C GLN A 131 -16.67 16.81 -7.42
N LEU A 132 -15.62 17.30 -6.76
CA LEU A 132 -14.73 16.47 -5.95
C LEU A 132 -15.36 16.13 -4.60
N LYS A 133 -15.02 14.95 -4.06
CA LYS A 133 -15.48 14.51 -2.75
C LYS A 133 -14.30 14.19 -1.84
N PRO A 134 -14.38 14.53 -0.54
CA PRO A 134 -13.29 14.24 0.38
C PRO A 134 -13.09 12.72 0.47
N LYS A 135 -11.85 12.28 0.31
CA LYS A 135 -11.44 10.90 0.53
C LYS A 135 -10.32 10.86 1.54
N LYS A 136 -10.20 9.73 2.24
CA LYS A 136 -9.03 9.45 3.09
C LYS A 136 -8.09 8.57 2.29
N ARG A 137 -6.81 8.96 2.21
CA ARG A 137 -5.80 8.11 1.60
C ARG A 137 -5.60 6.90 2.52
N ILE A 138 -5.81 5.69 2.00
CA ILE A 138 -5.33 4.48 2.66
C ILE A 138 -3.83 4.43 2.37
N VAL A 139 -3.06 5.17 3.16
CA VAL A 139 -1.60 5.11 3.10
C VAL A 139 -1.21 3.75 3.66
N LYS A 140 -0.71 2.83 2.81
CA LYS A 140 0.24 1.84 3.31
C LYS A 140 1.40 2.64 3.85
N GLY A 141 1.53 2.75 5.17
CA GLY A 141 2.56 3.57 5.79
C GLY A 141 3.94 3.12 5.31
N ALA A 142 4.90 4.03 5.19
CA ALA A 142 6.31 3.68 5.00
C ALA A 142 6.80 2.66 6.05
N ASP A 143 6.15 2.63 7.21
CA ASP A 143 6.33 1.63 8.26
C ASP A 143 5.91 0.22 7.82
N GLU A 144 4.85 0.05 7.04
CA GLU A 144 4.38 -1.27 6.61
C GLU A 144 5.37 -1.95 5.67
N ASP A 145 5.92 -1.21 4.71
CA ASP A 145 6.94 -1.74 3.80
C ASP A 145 8.23 -2.07 4.57
N ARG A 146 8.66 -1.21 5.50
CA ARG A 146 9.79 -1.47 6.41
C ARG A 146 9.58 -2.71 7.28
N ILE A 147 8.37 -2.93 7.80
CA ILE A 147 8.00 -4.15 8.54
C ILE A 147 8.09 -5.37 7.63
N VAL A 148 7.55 -5.28 6.41
CA VAL A 148 7.58 -6.38 5.44
C VAL A 148 9.01 -6.75 5.09
N GLU A 149 9.87 -5.77 4.83
CA GLU A 149 11.29 -5.97 4.53
C GLU A 149 12.03 -6.62 5.70
N ALA A 150 11.81 -6.15 6.93
CA ALA A 150 12.43 -6.72 8.13
C ALA A 150 11.96 -8.16 8.40
N VAL A 151 10.66 -8.44 8.26
CA VAL A 151 10.10 -9.79 8.38
C VAL A 151 10.67 -10.68 7.27
N HIS A 152 10.76 -10.19 6.04
CA HIS A 152 11.36 -10.91 4.93
C HIS A 152 12.84 -11.25 5.18
N ALA A 153 13.64 -10.30 5.70
CA ALA A 153 15.03 -10.53 6.05
C ALA A 153 15.15 -11.64 7.12
N LYS A 154 14.31 -11.63 8.16
CA LYS A 154 14.26 -12.69 9.19
C LYS A 154 13.89 -14.05 8.61
N ILE A 155 12.91 -14.08 7.71
CA ILE A 155 12.50 -15.28 6.99
C ILE A 155 13.69 -15.82 6.19
N MET A 156 14.34 -14.99 5.38
CA MET A 156 15.46 -15.41 4.54
C MET A 156 16.66 -15.91 5.35
N ALA A 157 16.92 -15.32 6.52
CA ALA A 157 17.98 -15.80 7.43
C ALA A 157 17.69 -17.21 8.01
N THR A 158 16.42 -17.57 8.14
CA THR A 158 15.98 -18.86 8.71
C THR A 158 15.60 -19.88 7.63
N HIS A 159 15.30 -19.40 6.42
CA HIS A 159 14.81 -20.21 5.32
C HIS A 159 15.87 -21.21 4.87
N LYS A 160 15.47 -22.47 4.79
CA LYS A 160 16.26 -23.54 4.19
C LYS A 160 15.44 -24.09 3.03
N GLN A 161 16.03 -24.17 1.85
CA GLN A 161 15.40 -24.89 0.75
C GLN A 161 15.30 -26.36 1.12
N ILE A 162 14.07 -26.86 1.18
CA ILE A 162 13.76 -28.26 1.45
C ILE A 162 13.17 -28.82 0.16
N THR A 163 13.74 -29.93 -0.32
CA THR A 163 13.17 -30.65 -1.47
C THR A 163 11.85 -31.31 -1.07
N GLU A 164 10.98 -31.59 -2.04
CA GLU A 164 9.68 -32.23 -1.78
C GLU A 164 9.79 -33.53 -0.96
N ALA A 165 10.79 -34.36 -1.27
CA ALA A 165 11.06 -35.61 -0.54
C ALA A 165 11.47 -35.37 0.94
N GLY A 166 12.02 -34.20 1.25
CA GLY A 166 12.39 -33.78 2.60
C GLY A 166 11.24 -33.16 3.40
N MET A 167 10.10 -32.89 2.77
CA MET A 167 8.96 -32.29 3.45
C MET A 167 8.27 -33.31 4.35
N LYS A 168 8.22 -33.03 5.65
CA LYS A 168 7.53 -33.86 6.64
C LYS A 168 6.45 -33.03 7.35
N PRO A 169 5.36 -33.66 7.82
CA PRO A 169 4.45 -33.02 8.74
C PRO A 169 5.22 -32.52 9.95
N TYR A 170 4.85 -31.37 10.47
CA TYR A 170 5.43 -30.85 11.68
C TYR A 170 4.37 -30.27 12.61
N LYS A 171 4.68 -30.35 13.90
CA LYS A 171 3.98 -29.66 14.96
C LYS A 171 4.94 -28.68 15.60
N LYS A 172 4.55 -27.41 15.67
CA LYS A 172 5.35 -26.35 16.27
C LYS A 172 4.55 -25.59 17.30
N ARG A 173 5.23 -25.15 18.35
CA ARG A 173 4.68 -24.22 19.33
C ARG A 173 4.80 -22.79 18.81
N ILE A 174 3.74 -21.99 18.95
CA ILE A 174 3.86 -20.55 18.74
C ILE A 174 4.75 -20.00 19.85
N VAL A 175 5.83 -19.31 19.46
CA VAL A 175 6.85 -18.77 20.37
C VAL A 175 6.20 -17.91 21.45
N ASP A 176 6.66 -18.06 22.70
CA ASP A 176 6.13 -17.42 23.91
C ASP A 176 4.69 -17.81 24.29
N THR A 177 4.19 -18.94 23.79
CA THR A 177 2.85 -19.44 24.14
C THR A 177 2.88 -20.94 24.47
N LEU A 178 1.74 -21.47 24.94
CA LEU A 178 1.52 -22.91 25.11
C LEU A 178 0.66 -23.52 24.00
N VAL A 179 0.47 -22.79 22.90
CA VAL A 179 -0.39 -23.19 21.79
C VAL A 179 0.48 -23.76 20.67
N ASP A 180 0.13 -24.94 20.20
CA ASP A 180 0.79 -25.61 19.10
C ASP A 180 -0.07 -25.55 17.84
N TYR A 181 0.57 -25.52 16.68
CA TYR A 181 -0.05 -25.63 15.35
C TYR A 181 0.60 -26.77 14.56
N GLU A 182 -0.18 -27.37 13.67
CA GLU A 182 0.21 -28.53 12.87
C GLU A 182 0.13 -28.20 11.37
N MET A 183 1.19 -28.52 10.64
CA MET A 183 1.28 -28.29 9.21
C MET A 183 1.58 -29.60 8.49
N VAL A 184 0.89 -29.86 7.39
CA VAL A 184 1.03 -31.06 6.57
C VAL A 184 1.60 -30.70 5.20
N PRO A 185 2.54 -31.50 4.66
CA PRO A 185 3.08 -31.28 3.33
C PRO A 185 2.08 -31.75 2.26
N ILE A 186 1.80 -30.89 1.31
CA ILE A 186 0.99 -31.17 0.12
C ILE A 186 1.96 -31.34 -1.05
N LYS A 187 1.90 -32.51 -1.69
CA LYS A 187 2.79 -32.86 -2.82
C LYS A 187 2.45 -32.03 -4.05
N GLY A 188 3.48 -31.63 -4.79
CA GLY A 188 3.28 -30.89 -6.03
C GLY A 188 2.58 -31.75 -7.07
N GLY A 189 1.77 -31.14 -7.93
CA GLY A 189 0.99 -31.89 -8.90
C GLY A 189 0.27 -31.02 -9.92
N THR A 190 -0.50 -31.67 -10.78
CA THR A 190 -1.40 -31.01 -11.72
C THR A 190 -2.78 -31.63 -11.56
N PHE A 191 -3.78 -30.79 -11.36
CA PHE A 191 -5.16 -31.20 -11.19
C PHE A 191 -6.08 -30.37 -12.10
N VAL A 192 -7.34 -30.80 -12.21
CA VAL A 192 -8.38 -30.05 -12.91
C VAL A 192 -9.12 -29.24 -11.86
N MET A 193 -8.98 -27.92 -11.91
CA MET A 193 -9.64 -26.96 -11.03
C MET A 193 -11.01 -26.59 -11.59
N GLY A 194 -12.02 -26.50 -10.74
CA GLY A 194 -13.42 -26.22 -11.07
C GLY A 194 -14.30 -27.47 -11.24
N SER A 195 -15.61 -27.28 -11.29
CA SER A 195 -16.60 -28.37 -11.36
C SER A 195 -17.05 -28.69 -12.79
N PRO A 196 -17.40 -29.96 -13.10
CA PRO A 196 -18.02 -30.34 -14.37
C PRO A 196 -19.32 -29.57 -14.63
N ALA A 197 -19.57 -29.23 -15.90
CA ALA A 197 -20.74 -28.44 -16.29
C ALA A 197 -22.11 -29.05 -15.89
N ASN A 198 -22.15 -30.36 -15.61
CA ASN A 198 -23.34 -31.10 -15.21
C ASN A 198 -23.37 -31.49 -13.72
N GLU A 199 -22.45 -30.98 -12.89
CA GLU A 199 -22.47 -31.25 -11.45
C GLU A 199 -23.67 -30.59 -10.78
N ALA A 200 -24.40 -31.37 -9.96
CA ALA A 200 -25.56 -30.87 -9.25
C ALA A 200 -25.14 -29.86 -8.18
N GLY A 201 -25.72 -28.65 -8.21
CA GLY A 201 -25.37 -27.57 -7.29
C GLY A 201 -24.24 -26.66 -7.77
N ARG A 202 -23.69 -26.92 -8.96
CA ARG A 202 -22.70 -26.04 -9.61
C ARG A 202 -23.23 -24.62 -9.80
N SER A 203 -22.39 -23.65 -9.48
CA SER A 203 -22.53 -22.23 -9.79
C SER A 203 -21.73 -21.82 -11.05
N ASP A 204 -22.05 -20.66 -11.61
CA ASP A 204 -21.45 -20.21 -12.88
C ASP A 204 -19.95 -19.88 -12.78
N ASP A 205 -19.49 -19.50 -11.59
CA ASP A 205 -18.11 -19.12 -11.26
C ASP A 205 -17.17 -20.30 -11.00
N GLU A 206 -17.70 -21.52 -10.89
CA GLU A 206 -16.92 -22.76 -10.70
C GLU A 206 -16.31 -23.31 -12.00
N GLY A 207 -16.48 -22.61 -13.14
CA GLY A 207 -15.94 -23.02 -14.43
C GLY A 207 -15.29 -21.88 -15.22
N PRO A 208 -14.72 -22.19 -16.41
CA PRO A 208 -14.55 -23.54 -16.96
C PRO A 208 -13.46 -24.33 -16.23
N GLN A 209 -13.60 -25.65 -16.28
CA GLN A 209 -12.55 -26.54 -15.78
C GLN A 209 -11.23 -26.29 -16.48
N ARG A 210 -10.16 -26.11 -15.70
CA ARG A 210 -8.81 -25.84 -16.23
C ARG A 210 -7.75 -26.66 -15.52
N LYS A 211 -6.71 -27.07 -16.27
CA LYS A 211 -5.56 -27.75 -15.67
C LYS A 211 -4.69 -26.73 -14.96
N VAL A 212 -4.48 -26.93 -13.66
CA VAL A 212 -3.62 -26.07 -12.83
C VAL A 212 -2.49 -26.90 -12.27
N LYS A 213 -1.26 -26.39 -12.39
CA LYS A 213 -0.07 -26.97 -11.78
C LYS A 213 0.22 -26.26 -10.47
N VAL A 214 0.31 -27.02 -9.38
CA VAL A 214 0.57 -26.53 -8.02
C VAL A 214 1.93 -27.05 -7.57
N SER A 215 2.79 -26.15 -7.10
CA SER A 215 4.09 -26.49 -6.51
C SER A 215 3.90 -27.12 -5.12
N PRO A 216 4.82 -27.94 -4.62
CA PRO A 216 4.69 -28.50 -3.27
C PRO A 216 4.74 -27.40 -2.19
N PHE A 217 3.90 -27.53 -1.17
CA PHE A 217 3.78 -26.55 -0.08
C PHE A 217 3.34 -27.22 1.23
N TRP A 218 3.36 -26.48 2.35
CA TRP A 218 2.73 -26.93 3.60
C TRP A 218 1.41 -26.19 3.81
N MET A 219 0.39 -26.89 4.28
CA MET A 219 -0.89 -26.31 4.68
C MET A 219 -1.21 -26.64 6.14
N GLY A 220 -1.96 -25.77 6.81
CA GLY A 220 -2.49 -26.06 8.14
C GLY A 220 -3.32 -27.34 8.09
N LYS A 221 -3.11 -28.23 9.06
CA LYS A 221 -3.86 -29.50 9.14
C LYS A 221 -5.35 -29.27 9.40
N TYR A 222 -5.67 -28.19 10.11
CA TYR A 222 -7.01 -27.75 10.45
C TYR A 222 -7.14 -26.25 10.14
N GLU A 223 -8.37 -25.76 10.10
CA GLU A 223 -8.64 -24.33 10.15
C GLU A 223 -8.04 -23.72 11.41
N LEU A 224 -7.66 -22.44 11.30
CA LEU A 224 -7.06 -21.69 12.39
C LEU A 224 -8.00 -21.70 13.62
N THR A 225 -7.51 -22.19 14.76
CA THR A 225 -8.34 -22.31 15.96
C THR A 225 -8.44 -21.01 16.75
N TRP A 226 -9.47 -20.87 17.59
CA TRP A 226 -9.57 -19.74 18.54
C TRP A 226 -8.38 -19.66 19.50
N ASN A 227 -7.82 -20.80 19.92
CA ASN A 227 -6.63 -20.85 20.77
C ASN A 227 -5.42 -20.16 20.12
N GLU A 228 -5.22 -20.37 18.82
CA GLU A 228 -4.16 -19.74 18.04
C GLU A 228 -4.48 -18.26 17.77
N TYR A 229 -5.67 -17.97 17.25
CA TYR A 229 -6.06 -16.61 16.86
C TYR A 229 -6.12 -15.66 18.06
N HIS A 230 -6.52 -16.12 19.24
CA HIS A 230 -6.48 -15.32 20.47
C HIS A 230 -5.06 -14.84 20.84
N LYS A 231 -4.01 -15.58 20.49
CA LYS A 231 -2.61 -15.14 20.75
C LYS A 231 -2.22 -13.95 19.89
N PHE A 232 -2.79 -13.85 18.69
CA PHE A 232 -2.62 -12.71 17.81
C PHE A 232 -3.56 -11.56 18.18
N MET A 233 -4.86 -11.83 18.36
CA MET A 233 -5.86 -10.80 18.67
C MET A 233 -5.59 -10.10 20.01
N TYR A 234 -5.12 -10.82 21.02
CA TYR A 234 -4.76 -10.25 22.32
C TYR A 234 -3.25 -10.10 22.50
N TYR A 235 -2.49 -10.09 21.40
CA TYR A 235 -1.04 -9.85 21.44
C TYR A 235 -0.78 -8.48 22.10
N GLN A 236 -0.17 -8.51 23.28
CA GLN A 236 0.19 -7.30 23.99
C GLN A 236 1.49 -6.76 23.41
N LYS A 237 1.35 -5.76 22.56
CA LYS A 237 2.50 -5.06 21.99
C LYS A 237 3.30 -4.43 23.11
N LYS A 238 4.59 -4.73 23.20
CA LYS A 238 5.52 -4.00 24.05
C LYS A 238 5.88 -2.71 23.33
N LYS A 239 6.16 -1.65 24.08
CA LYS A 239 6.79 -0.45 23.51
C LYS A 239 8.20 -0.87 23.07
N ALA A 240 8.37 -1.10 21.77
CA ALA A 240 9.68 -1.32 21.20
C ALA A 240 10.46 0.01 21.26
N GLU A 241 11.73 -0.06 21.63
CA GLU A 241 12.65 1.01 21.27
C GLU A 241 12.81 0.97 19.75
N GLU A 242 12.70 2.14 19.11
CA GLU A 242 12.87 2.27 17.66
C GLU A 242 14.22 1.64 17.27
N ASP A 243 14.22 0.80 16.23
CA ASP A 243 15.39 0.05 15.76
C ASP A 243 16.00 -1.00 16.71
N SER A 244 15.31 -1.40 17.77
CA SER A 244 15.69 -2.59 18.54
C SER A 244 15.49 -3.88 17.74
N ASP A 245 16.31 -4.92 18.01
CA ASP A 245 16.14 -6.22 17.37
C ASP A 245 14.73 -6.78 17.63
N GLY A 246 14.00 -7.08 16.55
CA GLY A 246 12.63 -7.56 16.62
C GLY A 246 11.54 -6.48 16.71
N TRP A 247 11.85 -5.18 16.59
CA TRP A 247 10.85 -4.09 16.65
C TRP A 247 9.66 -4.33 15.70
N TRP A 248 9.92 -4.90 14.51
CA TRP A 248 8.93 -5.17 13.48
C TRP A 248 7.82 -6.13 13.94
N LEU A 249 8.09 -6.99 14.94
CA LEU A 249 7.07 -7.88 15.52
C LEU A 249 6.00 -7.08 16.28
N GLU A 250 6.42 -6.04 17.00
CA GLU A 250 5.53 -5.19 17.79
C GLU A 250 4.71 -4.26 16.88
N GLU A 251 5.19 -4.00 15.65
CA GLU A 251 4.50 -3.15 14.69
C GLU A 251 3.53 -3.88 13.75
N VAL A 252 3.55 -5.22 13.67
CA VAL A 252 2.53 -5.96 12.91
C VAL A 252 1.14 -5.60 13.42
N ALA A 253 0.27 -5.11 12.53
CA ALA A 253 -1.09 -4.70 12.89
C ALA A 253 -1.89 -5.87 13.47
N THR A 254 -2.54 -5.65 14.61
CA THR A 254 -3.44 -6.61 15.26
C THR A 254 -4.89 -6.11 15.15
N PRO A 255 -5.88 -7.01 15.09
CA PRO A 255 -7.27 -6.61 15.03
C PRO A 255 -7.68 -5.87 16.31
N THR A 256 -8.59 -4.92 16.18
CA THR A 256 -9.22 -4.27 17.33
C THR A 256 -9.93 -5.33 18.18
N LYS A 257 -9.74 -5.26 19.50
CA LYS A 257 -10.38 -6.21 20.43
C LYS A 257 -11.90 -6.09 20.30
N PRO A 258 -12.62 -7.21 20.12
CA PRO A 258 -14.06 -7.17 19.96
C PRO A 258 -14.74 -6.77 21.27
N TYR A 259 -15.87 -6.07 21.16
CA TYR A 259 -16.70 -5.66 22.31
C TYR A 259 -17.54 -6.81 22.88
N VAL A 260 -17.74 -7.88 22.09
CA VAL A 260 -18.54 -9.06 22.43
C VAL A 260 -17.76 -10.33 22.11
N ASN A 261 -18.20 -11.46 22.64
CA ASN A 261 -17.66 -12.75 22.23
C ASN A 261 -18.03 -13.01 20.76
N MET A 262 -17.03 -13.32 19.95
CA MET A 262 -17.16 -13.48 18.50
C MET A 262 -17.36 -14.94 18.08
N ASP A 263 -17.52 -15.86 19.04
CA ASP A 263 -17.84 -17.26 18.76
C ASP A 263 -19.30 -17.48 18.35
N PHE A 264 -20.19 -16.52 18.62
CA PHE A 264 -21.64 -16.62 18.36
C PHE A 264 -22.26 -17.94 18.84
N GLY A 265 -21.74 -18.51 19.94
CA GLY A 265 -22.21 -19.78 20.48
C GLY A 265 -21.71 -21.04 19.75
N MET A 266 -20.85 -20.90 18.72
CA MET A 266 -20.20 -22.01 18.00
C MET A 266 -19.03 -22.62 18.77
N GLY A 267 -18.66 -22.02 19.91
CA GLY A 267 -17.60 -22.49 20.80
C GLY A 267 -16.24 -21.82 20.55
N THR A 268 -15.38 -21.93 21.55
CA THR A 268 -14.00 -21.41 21.53
C THR A 268 -12.98 -22.55 21.72
N GLY A 269 -11.71 -22.22 21.93
CA GLY A 269 -10.65 -23.21 22.15
C GLY A 269 -10.14 -23.81 20.84
N THR A 270 -10.36 -25.10 20.63
CA THR A 270 -9.93 -25.82 19.43
C THR A 270 -10.90 -25.73 18.26
N HIS A 271 -12.02 -25.02 18.42
CA HIS A 271 -12.95 -24.74 17.32
C HIS A 271 -12.33 -23.72 16.35
N PRO A 272 -12.71 -23.76 15.06
CA PRO A 272 -12.29 -22.76 14.08
C PRO A 272 -12.61 -21.35 14.55
N ALA A 273 -11.62 -20.46 14.46
CA ALA A 273 -11.81 -19.04 14.68
C ALA A 273 -12.65 -18.48 13.52
N ILE A 274 -13.72 -17.78 13.86
CA ILE A 274 -14.65 -17.18 12.91
C ILE A 274 -14.67 -15.66 13.06
N CYS A 275 -15.41 -15.00 12.18
CA CYS A 275 -15.66 -13.55 12.24
C CYS A 275 -14.39 -12.69 12.15
N MET A 276 -13.44 -13.11 11.33
CA MET A 276 -12.27 -12.32 10.96
C MET A 276 -12.36 -11.85 9.51
N THR A 277 -11.77 -10.68 9.23
CA THR A 277 -11.64 -10.20 7.86
C THR A 277 -10.49 -10.92 7.15
N HIS A 278 -10.50 -10.95 5.82
CA HIS A 278 -9.38 -11.41 5.02
C HIS A 278 -8.07 -10.67 5.37
N HIS A 279 -8.16 -9.37 5.68
CA HIS A 279 -7.00 -8.59 6.11
C HIS A 279 -6.44 -9.08 7.46
N ALA A 280 -7.30 -9.35 8.44
CA ALA A 280 -6.87 -9.89 9.74
C ALA A 280 -6.22 -11.27 9.60
N ALA A 281 -6.73 -12.12 8.71
CA ALA A 281 -6.13 -13.42 8.41
C ALA A 281 -4.72 -13.28 7.79
N ASN A 282 -4.53 -12.34 6.85
CA ASN A 282 -3.20 -12.03 6.31
C ASN A 282 -2.24 -11.49 7.38
N LYS A 283 -2.73 -10.62 8.27
CA LYS A 283 -1.92 -10.09 9.38
C LYS A 283 -1.55 -11.15 10.41
N TYR A 284 -2.42 -12.14 10.65
CA TYR A 284 -2.08 -13.33 11.43
C TYR A 284 -0.91 -14.09 10.81
N CYS A 285 -0.94 -14.34 9.49
CA CYS A 285 0.18 -14.99 8.79
C CYS A 285 1.48 -14.18 8.88
N GLN A 286 1.41 -12.85 8.73
CA GLN A 286 2.56 -11.96 8.89
C GLN A 286 3.13 -12.02 10.32
N TRP A 287 2.26 -11.99 11.33
CA TRP A 287 2.65 -12.09 12.74
C TRP A 287 3.29 -13.44 13.07
N LEU A 288 2.70 -14.54 12.59
CA LEU A 288 3.27 -15.88 12.78
C LEU A 288 4.63 -16.01 12.09
N SER A 289 4.78 -15.39 10.92
CA SER A 289 6.06 -15.34 10.21
C SER A 289 7.12 -14.54 10.97
N ALA A 290 6.74 -13.38 11.50
CA ALA A 290 7.60 -12.55 12.34
C ALA A 290 8.03 -13.28 13.63
N LYS A 291 7.14 -14.03 14.28
CA LYS A 291 7.42 -14.82 15.49
C LYS A 291 8.39 -15.97 15.23
N THR A 292 8.24 -16.68 14.12
CA THR A 292 8.90 -17.97 13.91
C THR A 292 10.09 -17.92 12.95
N GLY A 293 10.20 -16.88 12.12
CA GLY A 293 11.16 -16.80 11.03
C GLY A 293 10.83 -17.73 9.85
N HIS A 294 9.65 -18.34 9.81
CA HIS A 294 9.19 -19.10 8.64
C HIS A 294 8.12 -18.32 7.90
N PHE A 295 8.08 -18.43 6.57
CA PHE A 295 7.06 -17.74 5.77
C PHE A 295 5.72 -18.48 5.84
N TYR A 296 4.69 -17.76 6.28
CA TYR A 296 3.29 -18.19 6.24
C TYR A 296 2.47 -17.18 5.45
N ARG A 297 1.45 -17.68 4.76
CA ARG A 297 0.46 -16.89 4.01
C ARG A 297 -0.85 -17.64 3.91
N LEU A 298 -1.88 -16.96 3.44
CA LEU A 298 -3.10 -17.64 3.01
C LEU A 298 -2.81 -18.50 1.76
N PRO A 299 -3.46 -19.67 1.63
CA PRO A 299 -3.41 -20.42 0.40
C PRO A 299 -4.07 -19.62 -0.72
N THR A 300 -3.59 -19.80 -1.94
CA THR A 300 -4.35 -19.39 -3.12
C THR A 300 -5.58 -20.28 -3.26
N GLU A 301 -6.58 -19.82 -4.00
CA GLU A 301 -7.78 -20.63 -4.30
C GLU A 301 -7.40 -22.00 -4.92
N ALA A 302 -6.44 -22.01 -5.86
CA ALA A 302 -5.96 -23.23 -6.49
C ALA A 302 -5.24 -24.18 -5.53
N GLU A 303 -4.52 -23.65 -4.54
CA GLU A 303 -3.90 -24.48 -3.49
C GLU A 303 -4.93 -25.03 -2.52
N TRP A 304 -5.97 -24.24 -2.22
CA TRP A 304 -7.04 -24.63 -1.30
C TRP A 304 -7.91 -25.74 -1.90
N GLU A 305 -8.26 -25.65 -3.19
CA GLU A 305 -9.03 -26.70 -3.89
C GLU A 305 -8.22 -27.98 -4.13
N TYR A 306 -6.90 -27.87 -4.25
CA TYR A 306 -6.01 -29.01 -4.53
C TYR A 306 -5.70 -29.88 -3.31
N ALA A 307 -5.66 -29.29 -2.11
CA ALA A 307 -5.16 -29.92 -0.90
C ALA A 307 -6.21 -30.77 -0.16
#